data_AF-A0A0B0IB52-F1
#
_entry.id   AF-A0A0B0IB52-F1
#
_cell.length_a   1.000
_cell.length_b   1.000
_cell.length_c   1.000
_cell.angle_alpha   90.00
_cell.angle_beta   90.00
_cell.angle_gamma   90.00
#
_symmetry.space_group_name_H-M   'P 1'
#
loop_
_entity.id
_entity.type
_entity.pdbx_description
1 polymer ?
#
loop_
_entity_poly.entity_id
_entity_poly.type
_entity_poly.pdbx_seq_one_letter_code
_entity_poly.pdbx_strand_id
1 'polypeptide(L)'
;MDMRIQSPFLQINPDVMKTKHSPATAQASFKDALSQAIKDVNELQNESAKKTELLAKGEIDNLHDVMITGQKASISLQATVEVRNKVVEAYQEIMRMQV
;
A
#
# COMPACT_ATOMS: atom_id res chain seq x y z
N MET A 1 6.06 -45.69 -42.12
CA MET A 1 5.56 -45.02 -40.90
C MET A 1 6.34 -43.72 -40.72
N ASP A 2 5.83 -42.60 -41.26
CA ASP A 2 6.46 -41.28 -41.11
C ASP A 2 5.89 -40.57 -39.89
N MET A 3 6.65 -40.55 -38.81
CA MET A 3 6.30 -39.82 -37.59
C MET A 3 6.75 -38.36 -37.76
N ARG A 4 5.86 -37.52 -38.30
CA ARG A 4 6.05 -36.06 -38.37
C ARG A 4 5.95 -35.49 -36.96
N ILE A 5 7.09 -35.18 -36.34
CA ILE A 5 7.17 -34.34 -35.15
C ILE A 5 6.77 -32.92 -35.56
N GLN A 6 5.51 -32.54 -35.31
CA GLN A 6 5.12 -31.13 -35.23
C GLN A 6 5.46 -30.65 -33.83
N SER A 7 6.54 -29.88 -33.71
CA SER A 7 6.83 -29.10 -32.51
C SER A 7 5.77 -27.99 -32.41
N PRO A 8 5.00 -27.87 -31.30
CA PRO A 8 4.19 -26.69 -31.08
C PRO A 8 5.13 -25.52 -30.82
N PHE A 9 5.23 -24.61 -31.79
CA PHE A 9 5.86 -23.32 -31.58
C PHE A 9 5.10 -22.63 -30.43
N LEU A 10 5.82 -22.15 -29.41
CA LEU A 10 5.24 -21.16 -28.51
C LEU A 10 5.03 -19.88 -29.33
N GLN A 11 3.78 -19.63 -29.73
CA GLN A 11 3.38 -18.34 -30.27
C GLN A 11 3.45 -17.34 -29.11
N ILE A 12 4.56 -16.60 -29.00
CA ILE A 12 4.65 -15.48 -28.07
C ILE A 12 3.71 -14.41 -28.60
N ASN A 13 2.50 -14.36 -28.05
CA ASN A 13 1.51 -13.35 -28.38
C ASN A 13 2.02 -12.00 -27.86
N PRO A 14 2.29 -10.98 -28.71
CA PRO A 14 2.85 -9.70 -28.27
C PRO A 14 1.85 -8.84 -27.48
N ASP A 15 0.64 -9.34 -27.23
CA ASP A 15 -0.46 -8.61 -26.59
C ASP A 15 -0.41 -8.65 -25.05
N VAL A 16 0.48 -9.46 -24.45
CA VAL A 16 0.59 -9.58 -22.97
C VAL A 16 1.28 -8.38 -22.29
N MET A 17 1.71 -7.35 -23.04
CA MET A 17 2.42 -6.19 -22.49
C MET A 17 1.88 -4.84 -22.97
N LYS A 18 0.56 -4.68 -23.01
CA LYS A 18 -0.08 -3.36 -23.13
C LYS A 18 -1.04 -3.09 -21.98
N THR A 19 -0.55 -3.10 -20.75
CA THR A 19 -1.18 -2.29 -19.70
C THR A 19 -0.92 -0.83 -20.04
N LYS A 20 -1.80 -0.25 -20.85
CA LYS A 20 -1.81 1.18 -21.16
C LYS A 20 -2.18 1.90 -19.86
N HIS A 21 -1.19 2.20 -19.03
CA HIS A 21 -1.34 3.05 -17.86
C HIS A 21 -1.64 4.48 -18.33
N SER A 22 -2.90 4.73 -18.66
CA SER A 22 -3.42 6.07 -18.93
C SER A 22 -3.55 6.82 -17.60
N PRO A 23 -3.30 8.14 -17.56
CA PRO A 23 -3.53 8.96 -16.38
C PRO A 23 -4.94 8.77 -15.78
N ALA A 24 -5.95 8.56 -16.64
CA ALA A 24 -7.33 8.29 -16.23
C ALA A 24 -7.48 6.94 -15.50
N THR A 25 -6.79 5.88 -15.94
CA THR A 25 -6.79 4.59 -15.25
C THR A 25 -6.03 4.66 -13.92
N ALA A 26 -4.94 5.44 -13.86
CA ALA A 26 -4.20 5.67 -12.62
C ALA A 26 -5.04 6.45 -11.58
N GLN A 27 -5.81 7.45 -12.03
CA GLN A 27 -6.69 8.24 -11.17
C GLN A 27 -7.87 7.43 -10.62
N ALA A 28 -8.44 6.53 -11.40
CA ALA A 28 -9.48 5.60 -10.93
C ALA A 28 -8.92 4.64 -9.86
N SER A 29 -7.78 4.00 -10.12
CA SER A 29 -7.13 3.12 -9.14
C SER A 29 -6.71 3.86 -7.85
N PHE A 30 -6.29 5.12 -7.96
CA PHE A 30 -5.95 5.94 -6.79
C PHE A 30 -7.20 6.27 -5.95
N LYS A 31 -8.33 6.62 -6.59
CA LYS A 31 -9.60 6.87 -5.91
C LYS A 31 -10.08 5.65 -5.13
N ASP A 32 -9.95 4.47 -5.72
CA ASP A 32 -10.35 3.21 -5.09
C ASP A 32 -9.43 2.86 -3.91
N ALA A 33 -8.12 3.01 -4.09
CA ALA A 33 -7.14 2.85 -3.00
C ALA A 33 -7.39 3.83 -1.84
N LEU A 34 -7.72 5.08 -2.15
CA LEU A 34 -8.06 6.10 -1.14
C LEU A 34 -9.34 5.76 -0.39
N SER A 35 -10.39 5.32 -1.10
CA SER A 35 -11.64 4.89 -0.46
C SER A 35 -11.43 3.68 0.45
N GLN A 36 -10.58 2.74 0.04
CA GLN A 36 -10.25 1.58 0.85
C GLN A 36 -9.47 2.01 2.11
N ALA A 37 -8.45 2.86 1.96
CA ALA A 37 -7.69 3.37 3.09
C ALA A 37 -8.58 4.11 4.12
N ILE A 38 -9.58 4.88 3.67
CA ILE A 38 -10.54 5.55 4.57
C ILE A 38 -11.38 4.53 5.35
N LYS A 39 -11.82 3.44 4.71
CA LYS A 39 -12.55 2.36 5.38
C LYS A 39 -11.67 1.65 6.41
N ASP A 40 -10.43 1.34 6.04
CA ASP A 40 -9.49 0.63 6.92
C ASP A 40 -9.18 1.46 8.17
N VAL A 41 -9.03 2.79 8.02
CA VAL A 41 -8.85 3.71 9.16
C VAL A 41 -10.08 3.73 10.07
N ASN A 42 -11.29 3.67 9.51
CA ASN A 42 -12.53 3.62 10.29
C ASN A 42 -12.61 2.33 11.13
N GLU A 43 -12.24 1.19 10.53
CA GLU A 43 -12.17 -0.10 11.21
C GLU A 43 -11.14 -0.09 12.34
N LEU A 44 -9.94 0.43 12.07
CA LEU A 44 -8.88 0.58 13.06
C LEU A 44 -9.28 1.50 14.22
N GLN A 45 -10.02 2.58 13.97
CA GLN A 45 -10.55 3.43 15.03
C GLN A 45 -11.53 2.67 15.93
N ASN A 46 -12.42 1.88 15.34
CA ASN A 46 -13.40 1.11 16.09
C ASN A 46 -12.73 0.02 16.94
N GLU A 47 -11.73 -0.65 16.38
CA GLU A 47 -10.92 -1.64 17.10
C GLU A 47 -10.10 -1.00 18.24
N SER A 48 -9.53 0.19 18.00
CA SER A 48 -8.81 0.97 19.00
C SER A 48 -9.71 1.40 20.15
N ALA A 49 -10.94 1.85 19.86
CA ALA A 49 -11.92 2.19 20.90
C ALA A 49 -12.23 0.98 21.80
N LYS A 50 -12.41 -0.20 21.20
CA LYS A 50 -12.64 -1.46 21.92
C LYS A 50 -11.44 -1.88 22.78
N LYS A 51 -10.22 -1.73 22.26
CA LYS A 51 -8.97 -2.01 23.00
C LYS A 51 -8.73 -1.00 24.12
N THR A 52 -9.11 0.27 23.92
CA THR A 52 -9.04 1.31 24.94
C THR A 52 -9.99 1.03 26.11
N GLU A 53 -11.18 0.51 25.81
CA GLU A 53 -12.13 0.05 26.85
C GLU A 53 -11.57 -1.12 27.66
N LEU A 54 -10.88 -2.06 27.02
CA LEU A 54 -10.19 -3.18 27.68
C LEU A 54 -8.99 -2.71 28.52
N LEU A 55 -8.24 -1.71 28.03
CA LEU A 55 -7.10 -1.13 28.72
C LEU A 55 -7.52 -0.31 29.96
N ALA A 56 -8.64 0.41 29.89
CA ALA A 56 -9.25 1.10 31.02
C ALA A 56 -9.73 0.14 32.13
N LYS A 57 -9.90 -1.15 31.82
CA LYS A 57 -10.19 -2.22 32.81
C LYS A 57 -8.93 -2.71 33.55
N GLY A 58 -7.74 -2.19 33.24
CA GLY A 58 -6.55 -2.30 34.08
C GLY A 58 -5.66 -3.54 33.84
N GLU A 59 -5.65 -4.12 32.65
CA GLU A 59 -4.99 -5.41 32.36
C GLU A 59 -3.50 -5.35 31.95
N ILE A 60 -2.74 -4.25 32.16
CA ILE A 60 -1.37 -4.17 31.60
C ILE A 60 -0.32 -3.76 32.62
N ASP A 61 0.67 -4.65 32.78
CA ASP A 61 1.63 -4.71 33.89
C ASP A 61 3.10 -4.51 33.44
N ASN A 62 3.35 -3.82 32.31
CA ASN A 62 4.70 -3.77 31.70
C ASN A 62 5.13 -2.37 31.23
N LEU A 63 5.75 -1.60 32.15
CA LEU A 63 6.34 -0.29 31.89
C LEU A 63 7.45 -0.31 30.80
N HIS A 64 8.17 -1.43 30.66
CA HIS A 64 9.20 -1.60 29.63
C HIS A 64 8.66 -1.58 28.20
N ASP A 65 7.48 -2.16 27.99
CA ASP A 65 6.83 -2.16 26.68
C ASP A 65 6.39 -0.75 26.25
N VAL A 66 6.00 0.10 27.21
CA VAL A 66 5.64 1.50 26.92
C VAL A 66 6.83 2.27 26.36
N MET A 67 8.03 2.10 26.95
CA MET A 67 9.23 2.77 26.46
C MET A 67 9.68 2.27 25.08
N ILE A 68 9.65 0.95 24.86
CA ILE A 68 9.98 0.37 23.55
C ILE A 68 8.96 0.81 22.49
N THR A 69 7.68 0.81 22.84
CA THR A 69 6.60 1.28 21.96
C THR A 69 6.77 2.76 21.62
N GLY A 70 7.13 3.60 22.59
CA GLY A 70 7.41 5.02 22.36
C GLY A 70 8.56 5.26 21.40
N GLN A 71 9.68 4.53 21.58
CA GLN A 71 10.82 4.60 20.64
C GLN A 71 10.43 4.12 19.23
N LYS A 72 9.70 3.01 19.13
CA LYS A 72 9.23 2.45 17.86
C LYS A 72 8.27 3.40 17.13
N ALA A 73 7.37 4.06 17.86
CA ALA A 73 6.45 5.05 17.33
C ALA A 73 7.20 6.27 16.77
N SER A 74 8.22 6.76 17.49
CA SER A 74 9.06 7.88 17.03
C SER A 74 9.77 7.58 15.71
N ILE A 75 10.43 6.41 15.62
CA ILE A 75 11.13 5.98 14.40
C ILE A 75 10.14 5.79 13.24
N SER A 76 8.98 5.19 13.50
CA SER A 76 7.95 4.95 12.49
C SER A 76 7.36 6.26 11.95
N LEU A 77 7.18 7.26 12.82
CA LEU A 77 6.72 8.60 12.42
C LEU A 77 7.75 9.27 11.50
N GLN A 78 9.04 9.20 11.84
CA GLN A 78 10.10 9.74 10.99
C GLN A 78 10.13 9.06 9.62
N ALA A 79 10.06 7.73 9.57
CA ALA A 79 10.00 6.99 8.31
C ALA A 79 8.76 7.38 7.47
N THR A 80 7.62 7.60 8.12
CA THR A 80 6.38 8.03 7.44
C THR A 80 6.53 9.41 6.80
N VAL A 81 7.21 10.34 7.47
CA VAL A 81 7.49 11.67 6.93
C VAL A 81 8.37 11.57 5.68
N GLU A 82 9.43 10.77 5.72
CA GLU A 82 10.31 10.56 4.57
C GLU A 82 9.58 9.94 3.37
N VAL A 83 8.76 8.91 3.62
CA VAL A 83 7.93 8.29 2.58
C VAL A 83 6.94 9.29 2.00
N ARG A 84 6.26 10.09 2.84
CA ARG A 84 5.35 11.15 2.39
C ARG A 84 6.07 12.14 1.46
N ASN A 85 7.26 12.59 1.85
CA ASN A 85 8.04 13.54 1.07
C ASN A 85 8.37 12.95 -0.31
N LYS A 86 8.82 11.69 -0.39
CA LYS A 86 9.11 11.02 -1.66
C LYS A 86 7.89 10.78 -2.54
N VAL A 87 6.73 10.51 -1.96
CA VAL A 87 5.48 10.39 -2.71
C VAL A 87 5.06 11.74 -3.31
N VAL A 88 5.22 12.83 -2.55
CA VAL A 88 4.93 14.20 -3.04
C VAL A 88 5.88 14.59 -4.17
N GLU A 89 7.18 14.32 -4.03
CA GLU A 89 8.17 14.54 -5.10
C GLU A 89 7.82 13.75 -6.36
N ALA A 90 7.49 12.46 -6.22
CA ALA A 90 7.12 11.61 -7.34
C ALA A 90 5.84 12.11 -8.06
N TYR A 91 4.86 12.60 -7.31
CA TYR A 91 3.67 13.22 -7.89
C TYR A 91 4.01 14.50 -8.67
N GLN A 92 4.85 15.37 -8.11
CA GLN A 92 5.30 16.59 -8.78
C GLN A 92 6.07 16.28 -10.07
N GLU A 93 6.92 15.25 -10.06
CA GLU A 93 7.70 14.82 -11.23
C GLU A 93 6.79 14.32 -12.36
N ILE A 94 5.79 13.48 -12.05
CA ILE A 94 4.80 13.01 -13.03
C ILE A 94 4.04 14.17 -13.68
N MET A 95 3.69 15.21 -12.90
CA MET A 95 3.02 16.40 -13.40
C MET A 95 3.93 17.23 -14.32
N ARG A 96 5.24 17.28 -14.04
CA ARG A 96 6.23 17.96 -14.89
C ARG A 96 6.51 17.24 -16.20
N MET A 97 6.35 15.91 -16.24
CA MET A 97 6.50 15.14 -17.48
C MET A 97 5.31 15.28 -18.44
N GLN A 98 4.16 15.78 -17.98
CA GLN A 98 2.93 15.88 -18.79
C GLN A 98 2.68 17.25 -19.42
N VAL A 99 3.54 18.26 -19.17
CA VAL A 99 3.46 19.58 -19.81
C VAL A 99 4.33 19.69 -21.06
#